data_AF-A0A941ZW24-F1
#
_entry.id   AF-A0A941ZW24-F1
#
_cell.length_a   1.000
_cell.length_b   1.000
_cell.length_c   1.000
_cell.angle_alpha   90.00
_cell.angle_beta   90.00
_cell.angle_gamma   90.00
#
_symmetry.space_group_name_H-M   'P 1'
#
loop_
_entity.id
_entity.type
_entity.pdbx_description
1 polymer ?
#
loop_
_entity_poly.entity_id
_entity_poly.type
_entity_poly.pdbx_seq_one_letter_code
_entity_poly.pdbx_strand_id
1 'polypeptide(L)'
;MAAFRRLTWSSLLALAACGGDDGGTEPPPTDAAKCDAPAAIALSPGAHQVANPAGSGGCVRLPGASAESEYLVSLVSGAGQVTESGVSGPFALRANAAGSMAGTEAAMTAVASVVAEPRRPSWPERFHLALRESEARLASDPGNRLPATLSPGIIAAPAVGSERLFRVCKNLSCTQFDSVTAVARSVREKVAVYLDKDVPSTDSLRQEDLDELARTFETYHHPINTGAFGSESDKDGNGVVIILMTDAVNALTPDCTNGRILGYFWGGDLLNVTGSNSAEVFYAMVPAPATATCTAASRKQVVDRIKPTLIHEFQHMISFNQHVLVRGGGSETTWLNEALSHFSEELAGRLIPSTECAGFSSCRSQYSSGNIFNAWDYLEDTEATFLVVPGKSSGTLEERGAGWLFVRWLADQFGTDSLGTNVTRALVQTSQVGAQNVSTMASTEFTTLVGEWQLATYVDDLAGFTPASTRITYTSWGFRKVFQDNCCTSGAAFPRPFPTTPVTITSSGFPFARSGTLRGGSGRLFSVTVGAGSQGVDLLLAREVNGLAIDPALAARFAIVRLR
;
A
#
# COMPACT_ATOMS: atom_id res chain seq x y z
N MET A 1 -75.25 31.11 -14.25
CA MET A 1 -74.97 31.76 -15.54
C MET A 1 -73.46 31.69 -15.77
N ALA A 2 -73.05 31.20 -16.95
CA ALA A 2 -71.68 31.09 -17.52
C ALA A 2 -70.63 30.35 -16.66
N ALA A 3 -70.47 29.02 -16.72
CA ALA A 3 -69.91 28.16 -17.78
C ALA A 3 -68.41 28.41 -18.08
N PHE A 4 -67.52 27.57 -17.54
CA PHE A 4 -66.28 27.13 -18.22
C PHE A 4 -65.84 25.75 -17.68
N ARG A 5 -65.21 24.98 -18.58
CA ARG A 5 -65.08 23.52 -18.64
C ARG A 5 -64.27 22.86 -17.51
N ARG A 6 -64.68 21.63 -17.16
CA ARG A 6 -63.93 20.65 -16.34
C ARG A 6 -62.73 20.10 -17.12
N LEU A 7 -61.53 20.18 -16.56
CA LEU A 7 -60.44 19.24 -16.79
C LEU A 7 -59.87 18.86 -15.41
N THR A 8 -60.10 17.63 -15.00
CA THR A 8 -59.52 17.01 -13.80
C THR A 8 -58.10 16.56 -14.12
N TRP A 9 -57.11 17.18 -13.48
CA TRP A 9 -55.74 16.67 -13.42
C TRP A 9 -55.54 16.05 -12.04
N SER A 10 -55.50 14.72 -11.99
CA SER A 10 -55.13 13.96 -10.80
C SER A 10 -53.62 13.75 -10.82
N SER A 11 -52.91 14.42 -9.92
CA SER A 11 -51.47 14.29 -9.72
C SER A 11 -51.13 12.94 -9.09
N LEU A 12 -50.52 12.03 -9.85
CA LEU A 12 -49.90 10.81 -9.33
C LEU A 12 -48.52 11.15 -8.74
N LEU A 13 -48.39 11.04 -7.41
CA LEU A 13 -47.10 10.74 -6.77
C LEU A 13 -46.83 9.25 -6.96
N ALA A 14 -45.82 8.91 -7.76
CA ALA A 14 -45.29 7.56 -7.84
C ALA A 14 -44.10 7.42 -6.89
N LEU A 15 -44.34 6.76 -5.75
CA LEU A 15 -43.33 5.99 -5.03
C LEU A 15 -43.00 4.77 -5.89
N ALA A 16 -41.76 4.65 -6.38
CA ALA A 16 -41.25 3.43 -6.97
C ALA A 16 -40.15 2.87 -6.07
N ALA A 17 -40.53 1.85 -5.29
CA ALA A 17 -39.62 0.86 -4.76
C ALA A 17 -39.30 -0.15 -5.87
N CYS A 18 -38.03 -0.47 -6.09
CA CYS A 18 -37.60 -1.67 -6.81
C CYS A 18 -36.35 -2.23 -6.11
N GLY A 19 -36.54 -3.29 -5.34
CA GLY A 19 -35.56 -4.38 -5.26
C GLY A 19 -35.81 -5.33 -6.42
N GLY A 20 -34.74 -5.91 -6.94
CA GLY A 20 -34.75 -6.90 -8.01
C GLY A 20 -33.32 -7.22 -8.42
N ASP A 21 -32.80 -8.33 -7.90
CA ASP A 21 -31.67 -9.05 -8.45
C ASP A 21 -31.95 -9.34 -9.92
N ASP A 22 -31.12 -8.78 -10.81
CA ASP A 22 -30.83 -9.38 -12.10
C ASP A 22 -29.32 -9.28 -12.29
N GLY A 23 -28.66 -10.45 -12.22
CA GLY A 23 -27.31 -10.64 -12.72
C GLY A 23 -27.28 -10.39 -14.22
N GLY A 24 -27.21 -9.12 -14.60
CA GLY A 24 -26.90 -8.69 -15.95
C GLY A 24 -25.41 -8.86 -16.19
N THR A 25 -24.99 -10.04 -16.65
CA THR A 25 -23.76 -10.15 -17.41
C THR A 25 -23.97 -9.38 -18.72
N GLU A 26 -23.60 -8.11 -18.71
CA GLU A 26 -23.37 -7.38 -19.96
C GLU A 26 -22.36 -8.21 -20.79
N PRO A 27 -22.62 -8.51 -22.07
CA PRO A 27 -21.67 -9.28 -22.88
C PRO A 27 -20.33 -8.53 -22.90
N PRO A 28 -19.18 -9.23 -22.85
CA PRO A 28 -17.90 -8.57 -22.98
C PRO A 28 -17.86 -7.80 -24.31
N PRO A 29 -17.12 -6.68 -24.39
CA PRO A 29 -17.01 -5.89 -25.60
C PRO A 29 -16.64 -6.79 -26.78
N THR A 30 -17.47 -6.82 -27.81
CA THR A 30 -17.29 -7.65 -29.02
C THR A 30 -16.28 -7.05 -30.00
N ASP A 31 -15.71 -5.89 -29.69
CA ASP A 31 -14.75 -5.23 -30.56
C ASP A 31 -13.40 -5.93 -30.49
N ALA A 32 -12.91 -6.38 -31.64
CA ALA A 32 -11.55 -6.88 -31.76
C ALA A 32 -10.56 -5.71 -31.62
N ALA A 33 -9.48 -5.93 -30.87
CA ALA A 33 -8.28 -5.12 -30.91
C ALA A 33 -7.70 -5.18 -32.33
N LYS A 34 -7.50 -4.01 -32.95
CA LYS A 34 -7.05 -3.86 -34.34
C LYS A 34 -5.88 -2.91 -34.39
N CYS A 35 -4.88 -3.26 -35.20
CA CYS A 35 -3.72 -2.39 -35.43
C CYS A 35 -3.72 -1.82 -36.86
N ASP A 36 -4.88 -1.31 -37.30
CA ASP A 36 -5.03 -0.76 -38.65
C ASP A 36 -4.45 0.66 -38.75
N ALA A 37 -4.51 1.43 -37.66
CA ALA A 37 -4.02 2.80 -37.56
C ALA A 37 -3.41 3.07 -36.17
N PRO A 38 -2.20 2.55 -35.87
CA PRO A 38 -1.57 2.74 -34.57
C PRO A 38 -1.21 4.20 -34.32
N ALA A 39 -1.43 4.67 -33.09
CA ALA A 39 -0.97 6.00 -32.67
C ALA A 39 0.55 6.00 -32.51
N ALA A 40 1.25 6.90 -33.21
CA ALA A 40 2.70 7.01 -33.11
C ALA A 40 3.13 7.70 -31.80
N ILE A 41 4.03 7.06 -31.06
CA ILE A 41 4.60 7.56 -29.80
C ILE A 41 6.02 8.06 -30.09
N ALA A 42 6.13 9.30 -30.55
CA ALA A 42 7.41 9.92 -30.89
C ALA A 42 8.03 10.60 -29.65
N LEU A 43 9.07 9.98 -29.09
CA LEU A 43 9.76 10.48 -27.90
C LEU A 43 11.23 10.81 -28.23
N SER A 44 11.73 11.92 -27.70
CA SER A 44 13.17 12.15 -27.58
C SER A 44 13.75 11.26 -26.47
N PRO A 45 15.07 10.96 -26.47
CA PRO A 45 15.70 10.27 -25.34
C PRO A 45 15.37 10.96 -24.01
N GLY A 46 15.02 10.17 -23.00
CA GLY A 46 14.58 10.65 -21.69
C GLY A 46 13.10 11.02 -21.58
N ALA A 47 12.40 11.29 -22.69
CA ALA A 47 10.98 11.66 -22.66
C ALA A 47 10.08 10.43 -22.47
N HIS A 48 8.99 10.61 -21.72
CA HIS A 48 8.01 9.56 -21.45
C HIS A 48 6.59 9.99 -21.79
N GLN A 49 5.70 9.00 -21.96
CA GLN A 49 4.28 9.18 -22.16
C GLN A 49 3.49 8.00 -21.57
N VAL A 50 2.36 8.28 -20.95
CA VAL A 50 1.35 7.26 -20.58
C VAL A 50 0.22 7.31 -21.60
N ALA A 51 0.11 6.29 -22.44
CA ALA A 51 -0.86 6.20 -23.53
C ALA A 51 -2.03 5.28 -23.16
N ASN A 52 -3.25 5.69 -23.52
CA ASN A 52 -4.44 4.86 -23.42
C ASN A 52 -4.62 4.06 -24.73
N PRO A 53 -4.38 2.74 -24.72
CA PRO A 53 -4.48 1.91 -25.92
C PRO A 53 -5.91 1.81 -26.46
N ALA A 54 -6.95 2.02 -25.64
CA ALA A 54 -8.33 1.99 -26.10
C ALA A 54 -8.64 3.07 -27.15
N GLY A 55 -7.92 4.21 -27.10
CA GLY A 55 -8.06 5.30 -28.08
C GLY A 55 -7.53 4.96 -29.48
N SER A 56 -6.80 3.85 -29.65
CA SER A 56 -6.14 3.45 -30.89
C SER A 56 -6.34 1.95 -31.20
N GLY A 57 -7.50 1.40 -30.82
CA GLY A 57 -7.85 0.00 -31.09
C GLY A 57 -6.95 -1.02 -30.40
N GLY A 58 -6.26 -0.63 -29.32
CA GLY A 58 -5.29 -1.44 -28.61
C GLY A 58 -3.84 -1.21 -29.05
N CYS A 59 -3.60 -0.44 -30.13
CA CYS A 59 -2.30 -0.41 -30.80
C CYS A 59 -1.55 0.92 -30.68
N VAL A 60 -0.26 0.87 -30.41
CA VAL A 60 0.66 2.01 -30.48
C VAL A 60 1.86 1.68 -31.36
N ARG A 61 2.44 2.70 -32.01
CA ARG A 61 3.65 2.55 -32.83
C ARG A 61 4.82 3.26 -32.17
N LEU A 62 5.89 2.53 -31.91
CA LEU A 62 7.20 3.11 -31.63
C LEU A 62 7.84 3.42 -33.00
N PRO A 63 8.00 4.70 -33.39
CA PRO A 63 8.44 5.04 -34.73
C PRO A 63 9.91 4.67 -34.95
N GLY A 64 10.23 4.31 -36.19
CA GLY A 64 11.60 4.11 -36.63
C GLY A 64 12.40 5.42 -36.66
N ALA A 65 13.72 5.29 -36.54
CA ALA A 65 14.67 6.39 -36.65
C ALA A 65 15.89 5.96 -37.47
N SER A 66 16.74 6.93 -37.86
CA SER A 66 17.98 6.65 -38.58
C SER A 66 18.97 5.82 -37.75
N ALA A 67 18.98 6.02 -36.43
CA ALA A 67 19.72 5.23 -35.46
C ALA A 67 18.81 4.24 -34.74
N GLU A 68 19.40 3.18 -34.19
CA GLU A 68 18.68 2.26 -33.30
C GLU A 68 18.19 3.02 -32.06
N SER A 69 16.95 2.78 -31.67
CA SER A 69 16.35 3.34 -30.46
C SER A 69 15.93 2.24 -29.51
N GLU A 70 15.99 2.52 -28.20
CA GLU A 70 15.54 1.59 -27.17
C GLU A 70 14.49 2.26 -26.29
N TYR A 71 13.39 1.56 -26.04
CA TYR A 71 12.29 2.03 -25.24
C TYR A 71 12.07 1.08 -24.06
N LEU A 72 11.84 1.62 -22.88
CA LEU A 72 11.21 0.86 -21.81
C LEU A 72 9.70 1.07 -21.93
N VAL A 73 8.96 -0.03 -21.95
CA VAL A 73 7.50 -0.06 -22.00
C VAL A 73 7.01 -0.80 -20.78
N SER A 74 6.24 -0.13 -19.92
CA SER A 74 5.45 -0.77 -18.88
C SER A 74 4.01 -0.92 -19.35
N LEU A 75 3.52 -2.15 -19.39
CA LEU A 75 2.10 -2.42 -19.51
C LEU A 75 1.51 -2.43 -18.11
N VAL A 76 0.66 -1.46 -17.79
CA VAL A 76 0.16 -1.24 -16.43
C VAL A 76 -1.37 -1.34 -16.38
N SER A 77 -1.90 -1.79 -15.26
CA SER A 77 -3.31 -1.62 -14.91
C SER A 77 -3.48 -0.37 -14.08
N GLY A 78 -4.23 0.59 -14.60
CA GLY A 78 -4.59 1.82 -13.88
C GLY A 78 -5.81 1.66 -12.98
N ALA A 79 -6.29 0.43 -12.74
CA ALA A 79 -7.49 0.18 -11.94
C ALA A 79 -7.27 0.61 -10.47
N GLY A 80 -7.98 1.67 -10.07
CA GLY A 80 -7.92 2.24 -8.72
C GLY A 80 -8.98 1.72 -7.75
N GLN A 81 -9.90 0.86 -8.21
CA GLN A 81 -11.03 0.39 -7.43
C GLN A 81 -10.64 -0.81 -6.56
N VAL A 82 -11.03 -0.77 -5.29
CA VAL A 82 -10.91 -1.92 -4.38
C VAL A 82 -12.17 -2.77 -4.50
N THR A 83 -12.01 -4.02 -4.93
CA THR A 83 -13.08 -5.03 -4.94
C THR A 83 -12.71 -6.17 -4.01
N GLU A 84 -13.66 -7.04 -3.67
CA GLU A 84 -13.45 -8.16 -2.75
C GLU A 84 -12.28 -9.06 -3.17
N SER A 85 -12.16 -9.35 -4.48
CA SER A 85 -11.09 -10.16 -5.08
C SER A 85 -9.96 -9.35 -5.74
N GLY A 86 -10.04 -8.02 -5.71
CA GLY A 86 -9.21 -7.13 -6.51
C GLY A 86 -9.60 -7.12 -7.99
N VAL A 87 -9.25 -6.04 -8.68
CA VAL A 87 -9.43 -5.94 -10.13
C VAL A 87 -8.28 -6.66 -10.82
N SER A 88 -8.59 -7.72 -11.57
CA SER A 88 -7.59 -8.47 -12.34
C SER A 88 -8.18 -9.01 -13.64
N GLY A 89 -7.33 -9.28 -14.62
CA GLY A 89 -7.76 -9.77 -15.92
C GLY A 89 -6.60 -10.13 -16.84
N PRO A 90 -6.82 -11.01 -17.81
CA PRO A 90 -5.78 -11.45 -18.74
C PRO A 90 -5.41 -10.33 -19.71
N PHE A 91 -4.16 -10.37 -20.16
CA PHE A 91 -3.70 -9.58 -21.30
C PHE A 91 -2.88 -10.44 -22.26
N ALA A 92 -2.77 -9.98 -23.50
CA ALA A 92 -1.79 -10.40 -24.48
C ALA A 92 -1.13 -9.17 -25.10
N LEU A 93 0.19 -9.06 -24.98
CA LEU A 93 1.01 -8.11 -25.71
C LEU A 93 1.55 -8.79 -26.97
N ARG A 94 1.30 -8.19 -28.14
CA ARG A 94 1.90 -8.59 -29.41
C ARG A 94 2.79 -7.47 -29.91
N ALA A 95 3.94 -7.82 -30.49
CA ALA A 95 4.83 -6.86 -31.13
C ALA A 95 5.28 -7.37 -32.50
N ASN A 96 5.31 -6.48 -33.50
CA ASN A 96 5.79 -6.81 -34.84
C ASN A 96 6.42 -5.57 -35.51
N ALA A 97 7.12 -5.77 -36.62
CA ALA A 97 7.52 -4.69 -37.49
C ALA A 97 6.30 -3.86 -37.92
N ALA A 98 6.46 -2.53 -37.97
CA ALA A 98 5.40 -1.61 -38.33
C ALA A 98 4.67 -2.05 -39.61
N GLY A 99 3.33 -2.13 -39.53
CA GLY A 99 2.46 -2.52 -40.64
C GLY A 99 2.26 -4.03 -40.83
N SER A 100 2.96 -4.89 -40.07
CA SER A 100 2.90 -6.35 -40.22
C SER A 100 2.02 -7.06 -39.18
N MET A 101 1.19 -6.32 -38.42
CA MET A 101 0.36 -6.87 -37.34
C MET A 101 -0.86 -7.67 -37.83
N ALA A 102 -1.43 -7.28 -38.97
CA ALA A 102 -2.57 -7.93 -39.60
C ALA A 102 -2.10 -9.17 -40.38
N GLY A 103 -1.96 -10.32 -39.70
CA GLY A 103 -1.64 -11.58 -40.38
C GLY A 103 -0.84 -12.61 -39.57
N THR A 104 -0.38 -12.29 -38.37
CA THR A 104 0.47 -13.18 -37.56
C THR A 104 -0.26 -13.70 -36.32
N GLU A 105 -0.88 -14.88 -36.42
CA GLU A 105 -1.05 -15.76 -35.26
C GLU A 105 0.35 -16.28 -34.91
N ALA A 106 1.08 -15.54 -34.08
CA ALA A 106 2.42 -15.95 -33.68
C ALA A 106 2.37 -17.32 -32.97
N ALA A 107 3.25 -18.24 -33.37
CA ALA A 107 3.48 -19.48 -32.65
C ALA A 107 3.94 -19.14 -31.23
N MET A 108 3.06 -19.41 -30.26
CA MET A 108 3.21 -18.95 -28.88
C MET A 108 4.44 -19.59 -28.22
N THR A 109 5.34 -18.77 -27.71
CA THR A 109 6.07 -19.15 -26.49
C THR A 109 5.22 -18.66 -25.33
N ALA A 110 4.21 -19.44 -24.94
CA ALA A 110 3.50 -19.19 -23.71
C ALA A 110 4.50 -19.42 -22.57
N VAL A 111 5.20 -18.36 -22.16
CA VAL A 111 5.73 -18.33 -20.81
C VAL A 111 4.49 -18.11 -19.96
N ALA A 112 3.86 -19.22 -19.53
CA ALA A 112 2.95 -19.15 -18.41
C ALA A 112 3.71 -18.40 -17.33
N SER A 113 3.19 -17.23 -16.91
CA SER A 113 3.61 -16.69 -15.64
C SER A 113 3.41 -17.86 -14.68
N VAL A 114 4.51 -18.33 -14.08
CA VAL A 114 4.40 -19.23 -12.94
C VAL A 114 3.70 -18.34 -11.93
N VAL A 115 2.38 -18.48 -11.84
CA VAL A 115 1.64 -17.93 -10.71
C VAL A 115 2.30 -18.63 -9.55
N ALA A 116 3.21 -17.93 -8.86
CA ALA A 116 3.75 -18.44 -7.62
C ALA A 116 2.52 -18.81 -6.80
N GLU A 117 2.47 -20.08 -6.36
CA GLU A 117 1.36 -20.57 -5.54
C GLU A 117 1.09 -19.52 -4.46
N PRO A 118 -0.14 -19.01 -4.35
CA PRO A 118 -0.41 -17.89 -3.46
C PRO A 118 0.11 -18.24 -2.06
N ARG A 119 1.12 -17.50 -1.60
CA ARG A 119 1.73 -17.74 -0.31
C ARG A 119 0.63 -17.65 0.73
N ARG A 120 0.55 -18.65 1.60
CA ARG A 120 -0.39 -18.57 2.74
C ARG A 120 0.00 -17.35 3.57
N PRO A 121 -0.94 -16.43 3.84
CA PRO A 121 -0.64 -15.25 4.63
C PRO A 121 -0.22 -15.68 6.03
N SER A 122 0.79 -14.98 6.55
CA SER A 122 1.31 -15.17 7.89
C SER A 122 0.27 -14.85 8.97
N TRP A 123 0.54 -15.26 10.21
CA TRP A 123 -0.32 -14.91 11.34
C TRP A 123 -0.45 -13.40 11.54
N PRO A 124 0.63 -12.59 11.49
CA PRO A 124 0.51 -11.13 11.53
C PRO A 124 -0.34 -10.56 10.40
N GLU A 125 -0.07 -10.92 9.14
CA GLU A 125 -0.82 -10.39 8.00
C GLU A 125 -2.32 -10.67 8.13
N ARG A 126 -2.69 -11.90 8.52
CA ARG A 126 -4.10 -12.26 8.74
C ARG A 126 -4.74 -11.47 9.87
N PHE A 127 -3.99 -11.20 10.94
CA PHE A 127 -4.48 -10.43 12.07
C PHE A 127 -4.69 -8.96 11.70
N HIS A 128 -3.70 -8.33 11.06
CA HIS A 128 -3.82 -6.95 10.59
C HIS A 128 -4.96 -6.78 9.59
N LEU A 129 -5.16 -7.73 8.67
CA LEU A 129 -6.34 -7.72 7.80
C LEU A 129 -7.65 -7.64 8.58
N ALA A 130 -7.80 -8.52 9.57
CA ALA A 130 -9.02 -8.55 10.37
C ALA A 130 -9.23 -7.25 11.15
N LEU A 131 -8.16 -6.57 11.58
CA LEU A 131 -8.23 -5.24 12.17
C LEU A 131 -8.76 -4.21 11.16
N ARG A 132 -8.19 -4.16 9.94
CA ARG A 132 -8.63 -3.23 8.88
C ARG A 132 -10.07 -3.47 8.44
N GLU A 133 -10.47 -4.73 8.26
CA GLU A 133 -11.87 -5.10 7.96
C GLU A 133 -12.82 -4.71 9.12
N SER A 134 -12.36 -4.87 10.37
CA SER A 134 -13.11 -4.44 11.54
C SER A 134 -13.27 -2.93 11.59
N GLU A 135 -12.21 -2.17 11.35
CA GLU A 135 -12.24 -0.70 11.31
C GLU A 135 -13.21 -0.19 10.25
N ALA A 136 -13.15 -0.73 9.03
CA ALA A 136 -14.06 -0.36 7.94
C ALA A 136 -15.52 -0.66 8.28
N ARG A 137 -15.80 -1.84 8.84
CA ARG A 137 -17.15 -2.25 9.26
C ARG A 137 -17.67 -1.38 10.41
N LEU A 138 -16.84 -1.08 11.41
CA LEU A 138 -17.26 -0.28 12.55
C LEU A 138 -17.44 1.19 12.17
N ALA A 139 -16.60 1.71 11.27
CA ALA A 139 -16.71 3.06 10.74
C ALA A 139 -17.96 3.24 9.89
N SER A 140 -18.42 2.22 9.14
CA SER A 140 -19.58 2.36 8.26
C SER A 140 -20.92 2.56 8.99
N ASP A 141 -20.99 2.24 10.28
CA ASP A 141 -22.13 2.54 11.14
C ASP A 141 -21.90 3.88 11.90
N PRO A 142 -22.63 4.96 11.54
CA PRO A 142 -22.50 6.25 12.21
C PRO A 142 -22.86 6.21 13.70
N GLY A 143 -23.68 5.23 14.14
CA GLY A 143 -24.07 5.05 15.53
C GLY A 143 -22.88 4.79 16.46
N ASN A 144 -21.83 4.15 15.93
CA ASN A 144 -20.60 3.86 16.69
C ASN A 144 -19.80 5.12 17.03
N ARG A 145 -20.06 6.23 16.31
CA ARG A 145 -19.32 7.50 16.43
C ARG A 145 -19.99 8.51 17.35
N LEU A 146 -21.22 8.24 17.79
CA LEU A 146 -21.99 9.18 18.61
C LEU A 146 -21.19 9.51 19.88
N PRO A 147 -21.06 10.79 20.27
CA PRO A 147 -20.42 11.12 21.52
C PRO A 147 -21.20 10.44 22.66
N ALA A 148 -20.49 9.83 23.61
CA ALA A 148 -21.10 9.58 24.91
C ALA A 148 -21.64 10.93 25.41
N THR A 149 -22.89 10.99 25.84
CA THR A 149 -23.58 12.22 26.25
C THR A 149 -23.02 12.76 27.57
N LEU A 150 -21.74 13.15 27.58
CA LEU A 150 -21.04 13.83 28.67
C LEU A 150 -19.89 14.60 28.03
N SER A 151 -19.78 15.91 28.31
CA SER A 151 -18.55 16.64 28.05
C SER A 151 -17.43 15.95 28.84
N PRO A 152 -16.37 15.43 28.20
CA PRO A 152 -15.23 14.97 28.96
C PRO A 152 -14.62 16.22 29.60
N GLY A 153 -14.72 16.34 30.92
CA GLY A 153 -13.81 17.20 31.65
C GLY A 153 -12.39 16.71 31.37
N ILE A 154 -11.43 17.62 31.29
CA ILE A 154 -10.01 17.24 31.13
C ILE A 154 -9.66 16.25 32.24
N ILE A 155 -9.37 15.01 31.88
CA ILE A 155 -8.94 13.98 32.82
C ILE A 155 -7.43 14.15 32.99
N ALA A 156 -6.93 14.04 34.22
CA ALA A 156 -5.49 14.04 34.41
C ALA A 156 -4.86 12.79 33.79
N ALA A 157 -3.68 12.96 33.17
CA ALA A 157 -2.87 11.83 32.74
C ALA A 157 -2.69 10.83 33.91
N PRO A 158 -2.61 9.51 33.62
CA PRO A 158 -2.52 8.50 34.66
C PRO A 158 -1.27 8.70 35.53
N ALA A 159 -1.40 8.48 36.84
CA ALA A 159 -0.24 8.50 37.72
C ALA A 159 0.59 7.22 37.56
N VAL A 160 1.92 7.31 37.66
CA VAL A 160 2.78 6.13 37.78
C VAL A 160 2.32 5.29 38.97
N GLY A 161 2.16 3.98 38.77
CA GLY A 161 1.63 3.04 39.76
C GLY A 161 0.12 2.87 39.72
N SER A 162 -0.63 3.67 38.96
CA SER A 162 -2.08 3.47 38.79
C SER A 162 -2.39 2.20 37.99
N GLU A 163 -3.41 1.47 38.43
CA GLU A 163 -3.88 0.27 37.72
C GLU A 163 -5.05 0.62 36.80
N ARG A 164 -5.11 -0.03 35.64
CA ARG A 164 -6.24 0.05 34.71
C ARG A 164 -6.55 -1.35 34.18
N LEU A 165 -7.84 -1.64 34.07
CA LEU A 165 -8.34 -2.83 33.39
C LEU A 165 -8.47 -2.52 31.89
N PHE A 166 -7.89 -3.37 31.05
CA PHE A 166 -7.93 -3.27 29.61
C PHE A 166 -8.66 -4.45 28.98
N ARG A 167 -9.33 -4.21 27.86
CA ARG A 167 -9.83 -5.22 26.93
C ARG A 167 -8.80 -5.44 25.84
N VAL A 168 -8.40 -6.68 25.61
CA VAL A 168 -7.34 -7.03 24.64
C VAL A 168 -7.87 -8.11 23.70
N CYS A 169 -7.61 -8.01 22.39
CA CYS A 169 -8.03 -9.03 21.43
C CYS A 169 -7.58 -10.42 21.89
N LYS A 170 -8.52 -11.38 21.94
CA LYS A 170 -8.29 -12.78 22.31
C LYS A 170 -8.04 -13.68 21.11
N ASN A 171 -8.53 -13.28 19.94
CA ASN A 171 -8.48 -14.08 18.72
C ASN A 171 -7.99 -13.25 17.53
N LEU A 172 -7.58 -13.95 16.47
CA LEU A 172 -7.07 -13.35 15.23
C LEU A 172 -8.08 -12.47 14.47
N SER A 173 -9.35 -12.48 14.86
CA SER A 173 -10.38 -11.63 14.26
C SER A 173 -10.75 -10.42 15.14
N CYS A 174 -10.12 -10.29 16.32
CA CYS A 174 -10.46 -9.33 17.36
C CYS A 174 -11.99 -9.17 17.61
N THR A 175 -12.71 -10.29 17.64
CA THR A 175 -14.15 -10.34 17.95
C THR A 175 -14.43 -10.80 19.37
N GLN A 176 -13.39 -11.28 20.06
CA GLN A 176 -13.41 -11.70 21.45
C GLN A 176 -12.30 -10.98 22.19
N PHE A 177 -12.52 -10.67 23.47
CA PHE A 177 -11.60 -9.89 24.28
C PHE A 177 -11.31 -10.58 25.61
N ASP A 178 -10.04 -10.63 25.99
CA ASP A 178 -9.61 -10.92 27.35
C ASP A 178 -9.57 -9.64 28.17
N SER A 179 -9.48 -9.80 29.50
CA SER A 179 -9.38 -8.68 30.44
C SER A 179 -8.03 -8.72 31.11
N VAL A 180 -7.24 -7.65 30.94
CA VAL A 180 -5.87 -7.54 31.45
C VAL A 180 -5.82 -6.39 32.46
N THR A 181 -5.35 -6.66 33.68
CA THR A 181 -5.09 -5.58 34.65
C THR A 181 -3.62 -5.20 34.55
N ALA A 182 -3.34 -3.98 34.11
CA ALA A 182 -1.98 -3.48 33.94
C ALA A 182 -1.74 -2.25 34.80
N VAL A 183 -0.47 -1.95 35.05
CA VAL A 183 -0.05 -0.81 35.88
C VAL A 183 0.77 0.17 35.05
N ALA A 184 0.49 1.47 35.18
CA ALA A 184 1.30 2.52 34.59
C ALA A 184 2.71 2.48 35.18
N ARG A 185 3.72 2.18 34.36
CA ARG A 185 5.12 2.09 34.79
C ARG A 185 5.94 3.30 34.38
N SER A 186 5.65 3.89 33.22
CA SER A 186 6.30 5.10 32.75
C SER A 186 5.24 6.03 32.17
N VAL A 187 5.20 7.28 32.64
CA VAL A 187 4.24 8.28 32.15
C VAL A 187 4.99 9.55 31.82
N ARG A 188 4.70 10.08 30.64
CA ARG A 188 5.21 11.36 30.14
C ARG A 188 4.04 12.21 29.64
N GLU A 189 4.31 13.36 29.01
CA GLU A 189 3.28 14.29 28.56
C GLU A 189 2.39 13.70 27.46
N LYS A 190 2.96 12.88 26.56
CA LYS A 190 2.22 12.31 25.41
C LYS A 190 2.00 10.80 25.46
N VAL A 191 2.48 10.13 26.51
CA VAL A 191 2.45 8.66 26.56
C VAL A 191 2.38 8.11 27.97
N ALA A 192 1.64 7.02 28.14
CA ALA A 192 1.68 6.18 29.33
C ALA A 192 1.94 4.71 28.95
N VAL A 193 3.05 4.16 29.44
CA VAL A 193 3.40 2.74 29.25
C VAL A 193 2.85 1.94 30.42
N TYR A 194 1.91 1.06 30.11
CA TYR A 194 1.31 0.10 31.04
C TYR A 194 1.95 -1.27 30.85
N LEU A 195 2.30 -1.93 31.96
CA LEU A 195 2.75 -3.32 31.96
C LEU A 195 1.72 -4.18 32.69
N ASP A 196 1.28 -5.23 32.02
CA ASP A 196 0.43 -6.27 32.59
C ASP A 196 1.05 -6.87 33.87
N LYS A 197 0.21 -7.07 34.90
CA LYS A 197 0.62 -7.58 36.21
C LYS A 197 1.00 -9.06 36.16
N ASP A 198 0.43 -9.80 35.23
CA ASP A 198 0.49 -11.26 35.20
C ASP A 198 1.48 -11.81 34.17
N VAL A 199 2.34 -10.95 33.57
CA VAL A 199 3.33 -11.36 32.56
C VAL A 199 4.28 -12.45 33.09
N PRO A 200 4.20 -13.69 32.56
CA PRO A 200 5.10 -14.75 32.95
C PRO A 200 6.41 -14.59 32.19
N SER A 201 7.50 -14.19 32.86
CA SER A 201 8.80 -14.05 32.19
C SER A 201 9.99 -14.45 33.06
N THR A 202 11.01 -15.00 32.40
CA THR A 202 12.35 -15.27 32.93
C THR A 202 13.36 -14.20 32.53
N ASP A 203 13.00 -13.28 31.62
CA ASP A 203 13.77 -12.11 31.15
C ASP A 203 12.82 -10.89 31.08
N SER A 204 12.28 -10.50 32.23
CA SER A 204 11.24 -9.46 32.33
C SER A 204 11.72 -8.08 31.88
N LEU A 205 10.80 -7.31 31.28
CA LEU A 205 11.01 -5.89 31.02
C LEU A 205 11.36 -5.16 32.32
N ARG A 206 12.39 -4.32 32.26
CA ARG A 206 12.84 -3.50 33.38
C ARG A 206 12.33 -2.07 33.20
N GLN A 207 12.38 -1.29 34.27
CA GLN A 207 11.96 0.11 34.22
C GLN A 207 12.69 0.91 33.12
N GLU A 208 13.98 0.66 32.92
CA GLU A 208 14.78 1.28 31.86
C GLU A 208 14.21 1.03 30.45
N ASP A 209 13.69 -0.17 30.18
CA ASP A 209 13.10 -0.53 28.88
C ASP A 209 11.78 0.24 28.66
N LEU A 210 10.97 0.38 29.71
CA LEU A 210 9.68 1.07 29.67
C LEU A 210 9.87 2.59 29.54
N ASP A 211 10.85 3.15 30.25
CA ASP A 211 11.24 4.55 30.14
C ASP A 211 11.85 4.86 28.76
N GLU A 212 12.59 3.92 28.17
CA GLU A 212 13.12 4.03 26.82
C GLU A 212 12.01 4.07 25.77
N LEU A 213 11.00 3.18 25.87
CA LEU A 213 9.84 3.20 24.98
C LEU A 213 9.06 4.51 25.10
N ALA A 214 8.76 4.94 26.34
CA ALA A 214 8.06 6.19 26.60
C ALA A 214 8.82 7.39 26.01
N ARG A 215 10.14 7.45 26.24
CA ARG A 215 10.99 8.53 25.74
C ARG A 215 11.05 8.53 24.21
N THR A 216 11.23 7.36 23.60
CA THR A 216 11.30 7.23 22.14
C THR A 216 10.01 7.72 21.49
N PHE A 217 8.86 7.33 22.05
CA PHE A 217 7.58 7.77 21.54
C PHE A 217 7.40 9.28 21.65
N GLU A 218 7.53 9.85 22.86
CA GLU A 218 7.32 11.28 23.08
C GLU A 218 8.31 12.16 22.31
N THR A 219 9.59 11.80 22.30
CA THR A 219 10.64 12.64 21.72
C THR A 219 10.66 12.54 20.19
N TYR A 220 10.32 11.37 19.64
CA TYR A 220 10.48 11.11 18.20
C TYR A 220 9.18 10.68 17.52
N HIS A 221 8.59 9.54 17.91
CA HIS A 221 7.46 8.98 17.14
C HIS A 221 6.26 9.92 17.09
N HIS A 222 5.90 10.51 18.22
CA HIS A 222 4.77 11.44 18.34
C HIS A 222 4.95 12.67 17.44
N PRO A 223 6.02 13.49 17.57
CA PRO A 223 6.19 14.65 16.71
C PRO A 223 6.41 14.30 15.23
N ILE A 224 7.05 13.17 14.91
CA ILE A 224 7.23 12.72 13.52
C ILE A 224 5.88 12.41 12.87
N ASN A 225 5.06 11.56 13.49
CA ASN A 225 3.80 11.16 12.91
C ASN A 225 2.77 12.29 12.93
N THR A 226 2.69 13.06 14.00
CA THR A 226 1.75 14.19 14.04
C THR A 226 2.14 15.30 13.06
N GLY A 227 3.45 15.49 12.84
CA GLY A 227 4.00 16.32 11.77
C GLY A 227 3.71 15.79 10.36
N ALA A 228 3.68 14.48 10.16
CA ALA A 228 3.49 13.89 8.83
C ALA A 228 2.04 13.64 8.43
N PHE A 229 1.16 13.33 9.38
CA PHE A 229 -0.18 12.80 9.10
C PHE A 229 -1.31 13.61 9.76
N GLY A 230 -1.03 14.30 10.87
CA GLY A 230 -2.03 15.02 11.67
C GLY A 230 -2.14 14.47 13.08
N SER A 231 -3.05 15.01 13.89
CA SER A 231 -3.19 14.59 15.28
C SER A 231 -3.95 13.27 15.43
N GLU A 232 -3.63 12.52 16.47
CA GLU A 232 -4.47 11.51 17.10
C GLU A 232 -5.73 12.14 17.71
N SER A 233 -6.66 11.30 18.15
CA SER A 233 -7.76 11.70 19.03
C SER A 233 -7.29 11.75 20.50
N ASP A 234 -8.15 12.24 21.38
CA ASP A 234 -8.00 12.10 22.83
C ASP A 234 -9.36 11.65 23.40
N LYS A 235 -9.65 10.35 23.23
CA LYS A 235 -10.98 9.78 23.44
C LYS A 235 -11.40 9.79 24.91
N ASP A 236 -10.47 9.52 25.82
CA ASP A 236 -10.70 9.60 27.27
C ASP A 236 -10.29 10.93 27.90
N GLY A 237 -9.72 11.86 27.12
CA GLY A 237 -9.42 13.22 27.57
C GLY A 237 -8.23 13.30 28.54
N ASN A 238 -7.36 12.29 28.53
CA ASN A 238 -6.21 12.18 29.44
C ASN A 238 -4.91 12.75 28.84
N GLY A 239 -4.91 13.08 27.54
CA GLY A 239 -3.81 13.70 26.81
C GLY A 239 -2.65 12.77 26.44
N VAL A 240 -2.75 11.46 26.65
CA VAL A 240 -1.68 10.48 26.38
C VAL A 240 -2.13 9.33 25.49
N VAL A 241 -1.22 8.86 24.64
CA VAL A 241 -1.34 7.54 24.01
C VAL A 241 -0.88 6.46 24.98
N ILE A 242 -1.65 5.39 25.11
CA ILE A 242 -1.35 4.26 25.99
C ILE A 242 -0.57 3.19 25.22
N ILE A 243 0.57 2.76 25.76
CA ILE A 243 1.30 1.57 25.29
C ILE A 243 1.05 0.47 26.31
N LEU A 244 0.21 -0.51 25.98
CA LEU A 244 -0.06 -1.68 26.82
C LEU A 244 0.83 -2.86 26.43
N MET A 245 1.75 -3.21 27.31
CA MET A 245 2.65 -4.37 27.18
C MET A 245 2.02 -5.57 27.90
N THR A 246 1.65 -6.63 27.16
CA THR A 246 0.97 -7.83 27.72
C THR A 246 1.31 -9.12 26.96
N ASP A 247 1.30 -10.26 27.65
CA ASP A 247 1.45 -11.58 27.05
C ASP A 247 0.20 -12.06 26.31
N ALA A 248 -0.94 -11.38 26.49
CA ALA A 248 -2.13 -11.59 25.64
C ALA A 248 -1.82 -11.34 24.14
N VAL A 249 -0.92 -10.40 23.83
CA VAL A 249 -0.45 -10.18 22.45
C VAL A 249 0.40 -11.38 21.97
N ASN A 250 1.21 -11.97 22.84
CA ASN A 250 1.97 -13.19 22.50
C ASN A 250 1.03 -14.34 22.14
N ALA A 251 -0.06 -14.49 22.90
CA ALA A 251 -1.05 -15.54 22.72
C ALA A 251 -1.83 -15.47 21.39
N LEU A 252 -1.81 -14.32 20.71
CA LEU A 252 -2.40 -14.18 19.37
C LEU A 252 -1.60 -14.92 18.29
N THR A 253 -0.34 -15.30 18.55
CA THR A 253 0.51 -16.04 17.60
C THR A 253 0.45 -17.54 17.91
N PRO A 254 -0.25 -18.37 17.10
CA PRO A 254 -0.37 -19.81 17.39
C PRO A 254 0.97 -20.56 17.28
N ASP A 255 1.76 -20.20 16.27
CA ASP A 255 3.12 -20.68 16.04
C ASP A 255 3.93 -19.61 15.30
N CYS A 256 5.26 -19.72 15.34
CA CYS A 256 6.16 -18.71 14.78
C CYS A 256 6.72 -19.09 13.41
N THR A 257 6.18 -20.12 12.75
CA THR A 257 6.70 -20.63 11.47
C THR A 257 6.70 -19.55 10.40
N ASN A 258 5.68 -18.68 10.41
CA ASN A 258 5.50 -17.61 9.43
C ASN A 258 5.51 -16.22 10.06
N GLY A 259 6.11 -16.04 11.24
CA GLY A 259 6.19 -14.74 11.92
C GLY A 259 5.39 -14.67 13.22
N ARG A 260 5.49 -13.53 13.89
CA ARG A 260 4.91 -13.26 15.22
C ARG A 260 4.24 -11.89 15.23
N ILE A 261 3.07 -11.80 15.85
CA ILE A 261 2.37 -10.54 16.08
C ILE A 261 3.14 -9.77 17.15
N LEU A 262 3.63 -8.58 16.79
CA LEU A 262 4.47 -7.75 17.66
C LEU A 262 3.65 -6.73 18.45
N GLY A 263 2.58 -6.24 17.83
CA GLY A 263 1.68 -5.26 18.40
C GLY A 263 0.60 -4.86 17.40
N TYR A 264 -0.35 -4.05 17.84
CA TYR A 264 -1.43 -3.54 17.00
C TYR A 264 -2.09 -2.30 17.59
N PHE A 265 -2.73 -1.53 16.73
CA PHE A 265 -3.82 -0.62 17.05
C PHE A 265 -5.16 -1.22 16.61
N TRP A 266 -6.22 -1.00 17.39
CA TRP A 266 -7.59 -1.36 17.01
C TRP A 266 -8.52 -0.15 17.10
N GLY A 267 -9.00 0.34 15.94
CA GLY A 267 -9.85 1.53 15.87
C GLY A 267 -11.17 1.46 16.65
N GLY A 268 -11.61 0.26 17.04
CA GLY A 268 -12.77 0.10 17.93
C GLY A 268 -12.59 0.76 19.30
N ASP A 269 -11.37 0.92 19.79
CA ASP A 269 -11.11 1.61 21.06
C ASP A 269 -11.46 3.11 21.01
N LEU A 270 -11.53 3.69 19.81
CA LEU A 270 -11.93 5.09 19.63
C LEU A 270 -13.44 5.26 19.41
N LEU A 271 -14.16 4.14 19.29
CA LEU A 271 -15.61 4.09 19.05
C LEU A 271 -16.37 3.58 20.29
N ASN A 272 -17.69 3.77 20.29
CA ASN A 272 -18.58 3.31 21.35
C ASN A 272 -19.09 1.89 21.07
N VAL A 273 -18.20 0.91 21.13
CA VAL A 273 -18.50 -0.48 20.78
C VAL A 273 -18.08 -1.45 21.87
N THR A 274 -18.68 -2.64 21.88
CA THR A 274 -18.30 -3.70 22.82
C THR A 274 -16.82 -4.05 22.66
N GLY A 275 -16.12 -4.15 23.78
CA GLY A 275 -14.67 -4.44 23.80
C GLY A 275 -13.79 -3.19 23.73
N SER A 276 -14.36 -2.01 23.46
CA SER A 276 -13.63 -0.74 23.47
C SER A 276 -13.09 -0.39 24.86
N ASN A 277 -11.84 0.06 24.90
CA ASN A 277 -11.20 0.70 26.05
C ASN A 277 -11.50 2.19 26.14
N SER A 278 -12.18 2.77 25.13
CA SER A 278 -12.48 4.19 25.02
C SER A 278 -11.24 5.07 25.16
N ALA A 279 -10.12 4.70 24.53
CA ALA A 279 -8.83 5.39 24.64
C ALA A 279 -7.90 5.07 23.44
N GLU A 280 -6.88 5.90 23.25
CA GLU A 280 -5.80 5.68 22.30
C GLU A 280 -4.84 4.59 22.82
N VAL A 281 -5.07 3.32 22.45
CA VAL A 281 -4.25 2.19 22.93
C VAL A 281 -3.47 1.53 21.79
N PHE A 282 -2.16 1.41 21.99
CA PHE A 282 -1.29 0.50 21.26
C PHE A 282 -1.00 -0.72 22.14
N TYR A 283 -1.28 -1.90 21.62
CA TYR A 283 -1.04 -3.17 22.29
C TYR A 283 0.26 -3.76 21.80
N ALA A 284 1.11 -4.24 22.71
CA ALA A 284 2.43 -4.73 22.35
C ALA A 284 2.79 -6.01 23.10
N MET A 285 3.59 -6.82 22.42
CA MET A 285 4.12 -8.07 22.93
C MET A 285 5.08 -7.86 24.10
N VAL A 286 5.31 -8.90 24.90
CA VAL A 286 6.28 -8.92 26.00
C VAL A 286 7.29 -10.05 25.80
N PRO A 287 8.45 -10.02 26.49
CA PRO A 287 9.43 -11.11 26.41
C PRO A 287 8.78 -12.45 26.74
N ALA A 288 9.17 -13.49 26.00
CA ALA A 288 8.58 -14.81 26.13
C ALA A 288 9.65 -15.90 25.98
N PRO A 289 9.63 -16.95 26.82
CA PRO A 289 10.49 -18.11 26.62
C PRO A 289 10.13 -18.83 25.31
N ALA A 290 11.05 -19.67 24.82
CA ALA A 290 10.74 -20.54 23.69
C ALA A 290 9.65 -21.55 24.08
N THR A 291 8.78 -21.87 23.13
CA THR A 291 7.82 -22.98 23.21
C THR A 291 8.14 -24.02 22.15
N ALA A 292 7.37 -25.11 22.10
CA ALA A 292 7.51 -26.12 21.04
C ALA A 292 7.28 -25.54 19.62
N THR A 293 6.53 -24.44 19.51
CA THR A 293 6.07 -23.87 18.22
C THR A 293 6.60 -22.45 17.98
N CYS A 294 7.33 -21.88 18.94
CA CYS A 294 7.78 -20.49 18.88
C CYS A 294 9.17 -20.30 19.49
N THR A 295 10.02 -19.53 18.81
CA THR A 295 11.33 -19.14 19.32
C THR A 295 11.20 -18.18 20.51
N ALA A 296 12.19 -18.13 21.39
CA ALA A 296 12.20 -17.14 22.46
C ALA A 296 12.23 -15.72 21.89
N ALA A 297 11.56 -14.78 22.56
CA ALA A 297 11.78 -13.35 22.36
C ALA A 297 12.43 -12.77 23.62
N SER A 298 13.68 -12.35 23.49
CA SER A 298 14.40 -11.71 24.59
C SER A 298 13.90 -10.28 24.82
N ARG A 299 14.17 -9.74 26.01
CA ARG A 299 13.89 -8.37 26.39
C ARG A 299 14.36 -7.34 25.36
N LYS A 300 15.63 -7.44 24.94
CA LYS A 300 16.20 -6.54 23.93
C LYS A 300 15.51 -6.68 22.58
N GLN A 301 15.22 -7.91 22.13
CA GLN A 301 14.53 -8.11 20.86
C GLN A 301 13.12 -7.51 20.86
N VAL A 302 12.40 -7.60 21.98
CA VAL A 302 11.06 -7.02 22.14
C VAL A 302 11.13 -5.49 22.03
N VAL A 303 11.98 -4.84 22.82
CA VAL A 303 12.13 -3.36 22.77
C VAL A 303 12.55 -2.89 21.36
N ASP A 304 13.53 -3.56 20.76
CA ASP A 304 14.05 -3.17 19.45
C ASP A 304 13.02 -3.33 18.31
N ARG A 305 12.15 -4.34 18.37
CA ARG A 305 11.15 -4.64 17.34
C ARG A 305 9.83 -3.90 17.52
N ILE A 306 9.47 -3.56 18.76
CA ILE A 306 8.27 -2.76 19.04
C ILE A 306 8.45 -1.34 18.54
N LYS A 307 9.64 -0.75 18.59
CA LYS A 307 9.87 0.63 18.17
C LYS A 307 9.39 0.95 16.74
N PRO A 308 9.76 0.19 15.68
CA PRO A 308 9.16 0.38 14.35
C PRO A 308 7.65 0.09 14.30
N THR A 309 7.21 -0.97 14.98
CA THR A 309 5.78 -1.34 15.05
C THR A 309 4.94 -0.24 15.70
N LEU A 310 5.47 0.45 16.70
CA LEU A 310 4.78 1.49 17.46
C LEU A 310 4.51 2.71 16.59
N ILE A 311 5.51 3.19 15.83
CA ILE A 311 5.30 4.33 14.93
C ILE A 311 4.36 3.95 13.76
N HIS A 312 4.44 2.69 13.28
CA HIS A 312 3.51 2.13 12.30
C HIS A 312 2.06 2.18 12.79
N GLU A 313 1.76 1.55 13.93
CA GLU A 313 0.40 1.49 14.47
C GLU A 313 -0.10 2.87 14.93
N PHE A 314 0.80 3.77 15.35
CA PHE A 314 0.43 5.15 15.64
C PHE A 314 -0.02 5.90 14.37
N GLN A 315 0.53 5.57 13.19
CA GLN A 315 0.01 6.12 11.93
C GLN A 315 -1.41 5.63 11.66
N HIS A 316 -1.72 4.35 11.88
CA HIS A 316 -3.09 3.84 11.76
C HIS A 316 -4.07 4.55 12.70
N MET A 317 -3.66 4.80 13.94
CA MET A 317 -4.46 5.54 14.92
C MET A 317 -4.79 6.95 14.43
N ILE A 318 -3.78 7.70 13.96
CA ILE A 318 -3.98 9.04 13.38
C ILE A 318 -4.87 8.96 12.14
N SER A 319 -4.62 8.00 11.25
CA SER A 319 -5.40 7.78 10.03
C SER A 319 -6.87 7.58 10.35
N PHE A 320 -7.18 6.69 11.29
CA PHE A 320 -8.54 6.43 11.73
C PHE A 320 -9.20 7.69 12.32
N ASN A 321 -8.50 8.42 13.19
CA ASN A 321 -9.01 9.68 13.74
C ASN A 321 -9.33 10.69 12.63
N GLN A 322 -8.38 10.94 11.73
CA GLN A 322 -8.51 12.00 10.72
C GLN A 322 -9.58 11.68 9.66
N HIS A 323 -9.65 10.45 9.18
CA HIS A 323 -10.66 10.04 8.19
C HIS A 323 -12.04 9.85 8.83
N VAL A 324 -12.13 9.11 9.94
CA VAL A 324 -13.41 8.64 10.50
C VAL A 324 -13.99 9.63 11.50
N LEU A 325 -13.21 10.05 12.49
CA LEU A 325 -13.73 10.83 13.63
C LEU A 325 -13.83 12.31 13.32
N VAL A 326 -12.76 12.91 12.80
CA VAL A 326 -12.69 14.35 12.49
C VAL A 326 -13.53 14.69 11.26
N ARG A 327 -13.55 13.82 10.25
CA ARG A 327 -14.16 14.12 8.93
C ARG A 327 -15.40 13.32 8.61
N GLY A 328 -15.78 12.36 9.45
CA GLY A 328 -16.97 11.55 9.24
C GLY A 328 -16.92 10.64 8.00
N GLY A 329 -15.74 10.40 7.42
CA GLY A 329 -15.55 9.51 6.27
C GLY A 329 -15.50 8.03 6.67
N GLY A 330 -15.19 7.15 5.71
CA GLY A 330 -14.80 5.77 5.99
C GLY A 330 -13.34 5.70 6.46
N SER A 331 -12.90 4.55 6.98
CA SER A 331 -11.47 4.31 7.19
C SER A 331 -10.73 4.26 5.85
N GLU A 332 -9.45 4.65 5.82
CA GLU A 332 -8.62 4.53 4.63
C GLU A 332 -8.57 3.07 4.13
N THR A 333 -8.48 2.91 2.81
CA THR A 333 -8.32 1.61 2.15
C THR A 333 -7.02 0.93 2.61
N THR A 334 -7.08 -0.39 2.79
CA THR A 334 -5.96 -1.18 3.34
C THR A 334 -4.63 -0.87 2.64
N TRP A 335 -4.58 -0.90 1.31
CA TRP A 335 -3.32 -0.69 0.58
C TRP A 335 -2.67 0.67 0.88
N LEU A 336 -3.46 1.75 0.92
CA LEU A 336 -2.93 3.10 1.15
C LEU A 336 -2.62 3.33 2.62
N ASN A 337 -3.44 2.79 3.53
CA ASN A 337 -3.23 2.91 4.96
C ASN A 337 -1.93 2.20 5.40
N GLU A 338 -1.70 0.97 4.94
CA GLU A 338 -0.47 0.22 5.21
C GLU A 338 0.75 0.90 4.55
N ALA A 339 0.60 1.43 3.32
CA ALA A 339 1.68 2.17 2.65
C ALA A 339 2.12 3.43 3.43
N LEU A 340 1.16 4.19 3.98
CA LEU A 340 1.43 5.35 4.82
C LEU A 340 2.05 4.96 6.17
N SER A 341 1.65 3.82 6.74
CA SER A 341 2.29 3.27 7.94
C SER A 341 3.74 2.84 7.69
N HIS A 342 4.05 2.18 6.57
CA HIS A 342 5.44 1.90 6.19
C HIS A 342 6.24 3.19 5.92
N PHE A 343 5.62 4.23 5.37
CA PHE A 343 6.25 5.54 5.24
C PHE A 343 6.56 6.17 6.60
N SER A 344 5.75 5.94 7.64
CA SER A 344 6.04 6.40 9.01
C SER A 344 7.33 5.78 9.56
N GLU A 345 7.56 4.49 9.29
CA GLU A 345 8.81 3.81 9.66
C GLU A 345 10.00 4.42 8.92
N GLU A 346 9.85 4.78 7.64
CA GLU A 346 10.88 5.50 6.90
C GLU A 346 11.22 6.84 7.56
N LEU A 347 10.20 7.63 7.93
CA LEU A 347 10.41 8.91 8.58
C LEU A 347 11.19 8.75 9.88
N ALA A 348 10.85 7.76 10.73
CA ALA A 348 11.65 7.44 11.91
C ALA A 348 13.09 7.07 11.54
N GLY A 349 13.28 6.21 10.54
CA GLY A 349 14.62 5.82 10.08
C GLY A 349 15.47 7.02 9.60
N ARG A 350 14.83 8.04 9.02
CA ARG A 350 15.48 9.25 8.50
C ARG A 350 15.73 10.32 9.55
N LEU A 351 14.84 10.46 10.53
CA LEU A 351 14.82 11.60 11.45
C LEU A 351 15.36 11.29 12.84
N ILE A 352 15.32 10.03 13.26
CA ILE A 352 15.87 9.65 14.56
C ILE A 352 17.41 9.57 14.46
N PRO A 353 18.16 10.24 15.35
CA PRO A 353 19.61 10.15 15.37
C PRO A 353 20.09 8.70 15.58
N SER A 354 21.09 8.25 14.83
CA SER A 354 21.60 6.87 14.91
C SER A 354 22.03 6.44 16.32
N THR A 355 22.38 7.38 17.20
CA THR A 355 22.71 7.13 18.62
C THR A 355 21.55 6.55 19.42
N GLU A 356 20.31 6.74 18.96
CA GLU A 356 19.08 6.22 19.60
C GLU A 356 18.76 4.77 19.21
N CYS A 357 19.48 4.23 18.21
CA CYS A 357 19.25 2.90 17.64
C CYS A 357 20.44 1.97 17.94
N ALA A 358 20.80 1.87 19.22
CA ALA A 358 21.94 1.10 19.69
C ALA A 358 21.82 -0.41 19.36
N GLY A 359 22.84 -0.95 18.69
CA GLY A 359 22.86 -2.32 18.17
C GLY A 359 22.49 -2.44 16.69
N PHE A 360 22.15 -1.32 16.04
CA PHE A 360 21.96 -1.22 14.59
C PHE A 360 23.04 -0.32 13.99
N SER A 361 23.28 -0.46 12.68
CA SER A 361 24.22 0.43 11.98
C SER A 361 23.71 1.88 11.89
N SER A 362 22.38 2.04 11.92
CA SER A 362 21.67 3.33 11.92
C SER A 362 20.19 3.11 12.27
N CYS A 363 19.47 4.19 12.55
CA CYS A 363 18.01 4.10 12.66
C CYS A 363 17.32 3.69 11.36
N ARG A 364 17.91 3.99 10.18
CA ARG A 364 17.42 3.42 8.91
C ARG A 364 17.47 1.90 8.91
N SER A 365 18.51 1.30 9.48
CA SER A 365 18.60 -0.17 9.58
C SER A 365 17.57 -0.75 10.56
N GLN A 366 17.26 -0.05 11.66
CA GLN A 366 16.23 -0.52 12.60
C GLN A 366 14.81 -0.38 12.03
N TYR A 367 14.49 0.77 11.42
CA TYR A 367 13.11 1.08 11.03
C TYR A 367 12.79 0.79 9.56
N SER A 368 13.75 0.89 8.64
CA SER A 368 13.45 0.82 7.20
C SER A 368 13.90 -0.47 6.53
N SER A 369 14.64 -1.36 7.20
CA SER A 369 15.10 -2.61 6.58
C SER A 369 13.94 -3.49 6.10
N GLY A 370 12.86 -3.59 6.89
CA GLY A 370 11.65 -4.32 6.48
C GLY A 370 11.07 -3.79 5.17
N ASN A 371 10.94 -2.47 5.06
CA ASN A 371 10.48 -1.81 3.83
C ASN A 371 11.39 -2.10 2.63
N ILE A 372 12.72 -2.14 2.82
CA ILE A 372 13.67 -2.42 1.75
C ILE A 372 13.55 -3.88 1.27
N PHE A 373 13.36 -4.85 2.17
CA PHE A 373 13.11 -6.25 1.78
C PHE A 373 11.75 -6.39 1.06
N ASN A 374 10.70 -5.77 1.58
CA ASN A 374 9.38 -5.77 0.94
C ASN A 374 9.44 -5.15 -0.48
N ALA A 375 10.19 -4.05 -0.64
CA ALA A 375 10.42 -3.42 -1.94
C ALA A 375 11.20 -4.33 -2.90
N TRP A 376 12.20 -5.05 -2.40
CA TRP A 376 12.90 -6.07 -3.19
C TRP A 376 11.92 -7.12 -3.71
N ASP A 377 11.14 -7.72 -2.82
CA ASP A 377 10.22 -8.81 -3.16
C ASP A 377 9.17 -8.36 -4.20
N TYR A 378 8.65 -7.14 -4.09
CA TYR A 378 7.79 -6.53 -5.10
C TYR A 378 8.48 -6.38 -6.47
N LEU A 379 9.69 -5.83 -6.48
CA LEU A 379 10.40 -5.50 -7.72
C LEU A 379 10.90 -6.73 -8.48
N GLU A 380 10.94 -7.91 -7.86
CA GLU A 380 11.28 -9.17 -8.54
C GLU A 380 10.23 -9.56 -9.57
N ASP A 381 8.94 -9.34 -9.27
CA ASP A 381 7.86 -9.50 -10.24
C ASP A 381 6.72 -8.50 -10.02
N THR A 382 6.86 -7.30 -10.59
CA THR A 382 5.87 -6.22 -10.51
C THR A 382 4.52 -6.57 -11.15
N GLU A 383 4.44 -7.60 -11.99
CA GLU A 383 3.19 -8.05 -12.64
C GLU A 383 2.35 -8.92 -11.68
N ALA A 384 3.03 -9.67 -10.80
CA ALA A 384 2.42 -10.64 -9.90
C ALA A 384 1.70 -10.00 -8.71
N THR A 385 1.99 -8.74 -8.39
CA THR A 385 1.59 -8.09 -7.13
C THR A 385 0.63 -6.93 -7.37
N PHE A 386 -0.40 -6.81 -6.53
CA PHE A 386 -1.30 -5.66 -6.52
C PHE A 386 -0.62 -4.45 -5.85
N LEU A 387 -0.77 -3.26 -6.42
CA LEU A 387 -0.65 -2.03 -5.64
C LEU A 387 -2.00 -1.74 -4.96
N VAL A 388 -3.11 -1.83 -5.71
CA VAL A 388 -4.46 -1.66 -5.19
C VAL A 388 -4.98 -3.02 -4.76
N VAL A 389 -4.74 -3.36 -3.49
CA VAL A 389 -4.96 -4.72 -2.98
C VAL A 389 -6.45 -5.11 -2.97
N PRO A 390 -6.77 -6.41 -3.16
CA PRO A 390 -8.09 -6.96 -2.88
C PRO A 390 -8.57 -6.61 -1.47
N GLY A 391 -9.88 -6.39 -1.29
CA GLY A 391 -10.46 -6.13 0.03
C GLY A 391 -10.25 -7.27 1.03
N LYS A 392 -10.14 -8.52 0.55
CA LYS A 392 -9.79 -9.71 1.34
C LYS A 392 -8.28 -9.99 1.42
N SER A 393 -7.44 -9.19 0.76
CA SER A 393 -6.00 -9.42 0.83
C SER A 393 -5.47 -8.95 2.17
N SER A 394 -4.56 -9.73 2.75
CA SER A 394 -3.91 -9.36 4.00
C SER A 394 -2.77 -8.37 3.85
N GLY A 395 -2.52 -7.85 2.65
CA GLY A 395 -1.38 -7.00 2.37
C GLY A 395 -0.09 -7.81 2.49
N THR A 396 0.22 -8.62 1.48
CA THR A 396 1.47 -9.41 1.48
C THR A 396 2.70 -8.50 1.61
N LEU A 397 3.84 -9.05 1.98
CA LEU A 397 5.10 -8.29 2.04
C LEU A 397 5.40 -7.57 0.72
N GLU A 398 5.12 -8.21 -0.42
CA GLU A 398 5.24 -7.62 -1.76
C GLU A 398 4.26 -6.45 -1.94
N GLU A 399 2.99 -6.61 -1.56
CA GLU A 399 1.99 -5.54 -1.65
C GLU A 399 2.36 -4.34 -0.76
N ARG A 400 2.94 -4.60 0.42
CA ARG A 400 3.48 -3.57 1.32
C ARG A 400 4.67 -2.83 0.69
N GLY A 401 5.55 -3.57 0.00
CA GLY A 401 6.66 -3.02 -0.77
C GLY A 401 6.19 -2.11 -1.90
N ALA A 402 5.20 -2.56 -2.67
CA ALA A 402 4.57 -1.79 -3.73
C ALA A 402 3.98 -0.48 -3.17
N GLY A 403 3.21 -0.58 -2.07
CA GLY A 403 2.59 0.56 -1.41
C GLY A 403 3.61 1.59 -0.90
N TRP A 404 4.65 1.14 -0.18
CA TRP A 404 5.70 2.03 0.33
C TRP A 404 6.44 2.75 -0.80
N LEU A 405 6.86 2.02 -1.84
CA LEU A 405 7.51 2.60 -3.01
C LEU A 405 6.61 3.64 -3.69
N PHE A 406 5.31 3.37 -3.83
CA PHE A 406 4.39 4.31 -4.45
C PHE A 406 4.18 5.58 -3.61
N VAL A 407 3.95 5.46 -2.30
CA VAL A 407 3.81 6.63 -1.42
C VAL A 407 5.12 7.42 -1.33
N ARG A 408 6.27 6.76 -1.31
CA ARG A 408 7.58 7.42 -1.36
C ARG A 408 7.78 8.20 -2.66
N TRP A 409 7.39 7.62 -3.79
CA TRP A 409 7.41 8.31 -5.08
C TRP A 409 6.47 9.52 -5.08
N LEU A 410 5.23 9.38 -4.58
CA LEU A 410 4.31 10.53 -4.45
C LEU A 410 4.92 11.65 -3.60
N ALA A 411 5.53 11.29 -2.47
CA ALA A 411 6.18 12.23 -1.58
C ALA A 411 7.38 12.94 -2.23
N ASP A 412 8.12 12.27 -3.12
CA ASP A 412 9.20 12.89 -3.91
C ASP A 412 8.68 13.80 -5.03
N GLN A 413 7.60 13.40 -5.71
CA GLN A 413 7.11 14.11 -6.90
C GLN A 413 6.16 15.27 -6.60
N PHE A 414 5.45 15.20 -5.48
CA PHE A 414 4.43 16.19 -5.09
C PHE A 414 4.74 16.86 -3.75
N GLY A 415 5.83 16.45 -3.08
CA GLY A 415 6.31 17.06 -1.86
C GLY A 415 6.77 18.49 -2.11
N THR A 416 6.33 19.41 -1.25
CA THR A 416 6.87 20.78 -1.20
C THR A 416 7.89 20.94 -0.08
N ASP A 417 8.02 19.94 0.78
CA ASP A 417 9.05 19.82 1.81
C ASP A 417 10.01 18.65 1.49
N SER A 418 11.17 18.61 2.14
CA SER A 418 12.23 17.63 1.84
C SER A 418 11.92 16.18 2.25
N LEU A 419 10.84 15.97 3.00
CA LEU A 419 10.38 14.67 3.46
C LEU A 419 9.16 14.19 2.68
N GLY A 420 8.42 15.11 2.07
CA GLY A 420 7.10 14.92 1.46
C GLY A 420 5.96 14.81 2.48
N THR A 421 6.12 15.40 3.67
CA THR A 421 5.10 15.33 4.73
C THR A 421 3.81 16.08 4.40
N ASN A 422 3.88 17.11 3.56
CA ASN A 422 2.68 17.78 3.05
C ASN A 422 1.80 16.83 2.22
N VAL A 423 2.39 15.89 1.48
CA VAL A 423 1.69 14.88 0.68
C VAL A 423 0.99 13.88 1.59
N THR A 424 1.71 13.27 2.53
CA THR A 424 1.12 12.31 3.46
C THR A 424 0.04 12.94 4.34
N ARG A 425 0.23 14.20 4.74
CA ARG A 425 -0.78 14.95 5.48
C ARG A 425 -2.02 15.17 4.64
N ALA A 426 -1.90 15.55 3.37
CA ALA A 426 -3.04 15.74 2.48
C ALA A 426 -3.82 14.43 2.24
N LEU A 427 -3.12 13.30 2.15
CA LEU A 427 -3.74 11.98 2.03
C LEU A 427 -4.48 11.55 3.29
N VAL A 428 -4.01 11.90 4.48
CA VAL A 428 -4.66 11.51 5.75
C VAL A 428 -5.75 12.50 6.19
N GLN A 429 -5.54 13.78 5.95
CA GLN A 429 -6.43 14.85 6.39
C GLN A 429 -7.59 15.11 5.43
N THR A 430 -8.29 14.05 5.03
CA THR A 430 -9.40 14.08 4.07
C THR A 430 -10.46 13.02 4.38
N SER A 431 -11.68 13.16 3.83
CA SER A 431 -12.69 12.09 3.86
C SER A 431 -12.61 11.17 2.66
N GLN A 432 -11.77 11.50 1.67
CA GLN A 432 -11.52 10.66 0.50
C GLN A 432 -10.59 9.51 0.89
N VAL A 433 -10.70 8.39 0.19
CA VAL A 433 -9.87 7.19 0.41
C VAL A 433 -9.40 6.60 -0.94
N GLY A 434 -8.36 5.79 -0.90
CA GLY A 434 -7.84 5.00 -2.01
C GLY A 434 -7.38 5.84 -3.21
N ALA A 435 -7.54 5.29 -4.42
CA ALA A 435 -7.03 5.91 -5.65
C ALA A 435 -7.65 7.29 -5.94
N GLN A 436 -8.90 7.52 -5.52
CA GLN A 436 -9.55 8.82 -5.65
C GLN A 436 -8.88 9.87 -4.76
N ASN A 437 -8.53 9.50 -3.52
CA ASN A 437 -7.78 10.37 -2.61
C ASN A 437 -6.43 10.78 -3.22
N VAL A 438 -5.68 9.80 -3.74
CA VAL A 438 -4.40 10.04 -4.40
C VAL A 438 -4.56 10.95 -5.62
N SER A 439 -5.57 10.72 -6.46
CA SER A 439 -5.79 11.52 -7.67
C SER A 439 -6.13 12.98 -7.32
N THR A 440 -6.95 13.18 -6.29
CA THR A 440 -7.29 14.52 -5.79
C THR A 440 -6.06 15.23 -5.24
N MET A 441 -5.27 14.55 -4.39
CA MET A 441 -4.05 15.11 -3.80
C MET A 441 -3.05 15.53 -4.90
N ALA A 442 -2.84 14.66 -5.89
CA ALA A 442 -1.92 14.89 -6.98
C ALA A 442 -2.47 15.82 -8.08
N SER A 443 -3.77 16.13 -8.07
CA SER A 443 -4.49 16.76 -9.19
C SER A 443 -4.16 16.10 -10.54
N THR A 444 -4.05 14.76 -10.54
CA THR A 444 -3.60 13.96 -11.67
C THR A 444 -4.36 12.63 -11.66
N GLU A 445 -4.79 12.15 -12.82
CA GLU A 445 -5.46 10.86 -12.96
C GLU A 445 -4.61 9.70 -12.41
N PHE A 446 -5.23 8.80 -11.63
CA PHE A 446 -4.55 7.63 -11.07
C PHE A 446 -3.84 6.78 -12.14
N THR A 447 -4.44 6.64 -13.33
CA THR A 447 -3.85 5.87 -14.44
C THR A 447 -2.53 6.47 -14.94
N THR A 448 -2.38 7.80 -14.88
CA THR A 448 -1.13 8.49 -15.21
C THR A 448 -0.11 8.29 -14.09
N LEU A 449 -0.52 8.44 -12.83
CA LEU A 449 0.36 8.28 -11.67
C LEU A 449 0.98 6.89 -11.60
N VAL A 450 0.17 5.85 -11.75
CA VAL A 450 0.66 4.45 -11.74
C VAL A 450 1.58 4.21 -12.94
N GLY A 451 1.26 4.73 -14.12
CA GLY A 451 2.11 4.59 -15.31
C GLY A 451 3.50 5.22 -15.12
N GLU A 452 3.57 6.44 -14.61
CA GLU A 452 4.84 7.11 -14.35
C GLU A 452 5.64 6.43 -13.23
N TRP A 453 4.98 6.04 -12.13
CA TRP A 453 5.62 5.30 -11.05
C TRP A 453 6.19 3.96 -11.51
N GLN A 454 5.46 3.21 -12.34
CA GLN A 454 5.94 1.94 -12.90
C GLN A 454 7.15 2.11 -13.84
N LEU A 455 7.36 3.29 -14.42
CA LEU A 455 8.63 3.60 -15.09
C LEU A 455 9.73 3.90 -14.07
N ALA A 456 9.40 4.65 -13.01
CA ALA A 456 10.32 5.00 -11.93
C ALA A 456 10.91 3.79 -11.20
N THR A 457 10.15 2.70 -11.06
CA THR A 457 10.64 1.45 -10.44
C THR A 457 11.82 0.83 -11.18
N TYR A 458 12.10 1.22 -12.43
CA TYR A 458 13.21 0.70 -13.20
C TYR A 458 14.21 1.75 -13.70
N VAL A 459 13.76 2.91 -14.17
CA VAL A 459 14.70 3.89 -14.78
C VAL A 459 15.42 4.77 -13.76
N ASP A 460 14.99 4.74 -12.51
CA ASP A 460 15.66 5.42 -11.42
C ASP A 460 17.11 4.93 -11.26
N ASP A 461 18.04 5.89 -11.18
CA ASP A 461 19.49 5.68 -11.16
C ASP A 461 20.00 4.70 -12.26
N LEU A 462 19.31 4.61 -13.41
CA LEU A 462 19.74 3.75 -14.50
C LEU A 462 21.00 4.32 -15.17
N ALA A 463 22.08 3.55 -15.16
CA ALA A 463 23.36 3.98 -15.71
C ALA A 463 23.25 4.36 -17.20
N GLY A 464 23.76 5.53 -17.56
CA GLY A 464 23.75 6.05 -18.93
C GLY A 464 22.40 6.60 -19.40
N PHE A 465 21.39 6.67 -18.53
CA PHE A 465 20.09 7.26 -18.82
C PHE A 465 19.92 8.59 -18.08
N THR A 466 19.26 9.55 -18.71
CA THR A 466 18.86 10.81 -18.08
C THR A 466 17.41 11.08 -18.42
N PRO A 467 16.49 11.08 -17.44
CA PRO A 467 15.08 11.34 -17.70
C PRO A 467 14.86 12.82 -18.03
N ALA A 468 13.93 13.09 -18.94
CA ALA A 468 13.52 14.46 -19.27
C ALA A 468 12.60 15.07 -18.18
N SER A 469 12.10 14.24 -17.27
CA SER A 469 11.21 14.63 -16.17
C SER A 469 11.52 13.81 -14.93
N THR A 470 11.50 14.44 -13.75
CA THR A 470 11.67 13.74 -12.46
C THR A 470 10.52 12.79 -12.13
N ARG A 471 9.40 12.87 -12.87
CA ARG A 471 8.20 12.05 -12.66
C ARG A 471 8.46 10.55 -12.74
N ILE A 472 9.55 10.15 -13.38
CA ILE A 472 9.95 8.75 -13.52
C ILE A 472 11.21 8.42 -12.70
N THR A 473 11.45 9.12 -11.58
CA THR A 473 12.57 8.86 -10.66
C THR A 473 12.14 8.93 -9.20
N TYR A 474 13.00 8.44 -8.31
CA TYR A 474 13.01 8.78 -6.89
C TYR A 474 14.08 9.86 -6.65
N THR A 475 13.82 10.80 -5.75
CA THR A 475 14.77 11.89 -5.44
C THR A 475 15.31 11.82 -4.03
N SER A 476 14.64 11.08 -3.14
CA SER A 476 15.06 10.92 -1.73
C SER A 476 15.72 9.58 -1.41
N TRP A 477 15.65 8.62 -2.34
CA TRP A 477 16.24 7.29 -2.25
C TRP A 477 16.96 6.92 -3.54
N GLY A 478 18.15 6.32 -3.42
CA GLY A 478 18.83 5.67 -4.55
C GLY A 478 18.70 4.15 -4.43
N PHE A 479 17.54 3.60 -4.79
CA PHE A 479 17.22 2.19 -4.54
C PHE A 479 18.20 1.22 -5.20
N ARG A 480 18.63 1.52 -6.43
CA ARG A 480 19.63 0.73 -7.13
C ARG A 480 20.94 0.65 -6.34
N LYS A 481 21.39 1.77 -5.80
CA LYS A 481 22.59 1.83 -4.96
C LYS A 481 22.38 1.05 -3.65
N VAL A 482 21.24 1.21 -2.99
CA VAL A 482 20.91 0.47 -1.75
C VAL A 482 20.98 -1.03 -1.97
N PHE A 483 20.37 -1.55 -3.04
CA PHE A 483 20.43 -2.98 -3.35
C PHE A 483 21.85 -3.41 -3.73
N GLN A 484 22.54 -2.65 -4.59
CA GLN A 484 23.91 -2.96 -5.02
C GLN A 484 24.91 -3.00 -3.85
N ASP A 485 24.86 -2.03 -2.94
CA ASP A 485 25.74 -1.95 -1.77
C ASP A 485 25.56 -3.15 -0.82
N ASN A 486 24.38 -3.79 -0.84
CA ASN A 486 24.01 -4.90 0.05
C ASN A 486 23.90 -6.25 -0.70
N CYS A 487 24.46 -6.35 -1.91
CA CYS A 487 24.39 -7.56 -2.73
C CYS A 487 25.71 -8.34 -2.85
N CYS A 488 25.59 -9.50 -3.51
CA CYS A 488 26.63 -10.11 -4.36
C CYS A 488 27.88 -10.65 -3.65
N THR A 489 27.83 -10.79 -2.33
CA THR A 489 28.83 -11.50 -1.53
C THR A 489 28.17 -12.65 -0.77
N SER A 490 28.96 -13.59 -0.25
CA SER A 490 28.42 -14.70 0.55
C SER A 490 27.73 -14.15 1.80
N GLY A 491 26.44 -14.48 1.97
CA GLY A 491 25.61 -13.95 3.08
C GLY A 491 25.03 -12.55 2.84
N ALA A 492 25.13 -12.01 1.62
CA ALA A 492 24.50 -10.74 1.27
C ALA A 492 22.98 -10.79 1.42
N ALA A 493 22.38 -9.64 1.75
CA ALA A 493 20.93 -9.51 1.89
C ALA A 493 20.21 -9.73 0.55
N PHE A 494 20.85 -9.36 -0.56
CA PHE A 494 20.28 -9.44 -1.90
C PHE A 494 21.13 -10.29 -2.86
N PRO A 495 20.52 -11.18 -3.67
CA PRO A 495 21.25 -12.09 -4.55
C PRO A 495 21.82 -11.42 -5.82
N ARG A 496 21.35 -10.23 -6.19
CA ARG A 496 21.78 -9.49 -7.41
C ARG A 496 21.73 -7.97 -7.20
N PRO A 497 22.40 -7.16 -8.04
CA PRO A 497 22.47 -5.71 -7.84
C PRO A 497 21.14 -4.97 -7.97
N PHE A 498 20.19 -5.54 -8.73
CA PHE A 498 18.85 -5.00 -8.88
C PHE A 498 17.85 -6.15 -9.17
N PRO A 499 16.65 -6.13 -8.57
CA PRO A 499 15.68 -7.23 -8.68
C PRO A 499 14.99 -7.29 -10.05
N THR A 500 14.71 -6.15 -10.69
CA THR A 500 13.89 -6.12 -11.91
C THR A 500 14.71 -6.38 -13.17
N THR A 501 14.23 -7.30 -14.03
CA THR A 501 14.76 -7.54 -15.38
C THR A 501 13.63 -7.43 -16.41
N PRO A 502 13.59 -6.38 -17.25
CA PRO A 502 12.57 -6.24 -18.29
C PRO A 502 12.65 -7.37 -19.33
N VAL A 503 11.52 -7.71 -19.94
CA VAL A 503 11.49 -8.66 -21.06
C VAL A 503 11.98 -7.98 -22.33
N THR A 504 13.04 -8.49 -22.94
CA THR A 504 13.60 -7.92 -24.17
C THR A 504 12.78 -8.30 -25.41
N ILE A 505 12.48 -7.32 -26.25
CA ILE A 505 11.83 -7.46 -27.55
C ILE A 505 12.71 -6.80 -28.61
N THR A 506 13.27 -7.58 -29.53
CA THR A 506 14.09 -7.08 -30.64
C THR A 506 13.49 -7.46 -31.99
N SER A 507 13.97 -6.84 -33.07
CA SER A 507 13.49 -7.13 -34.43
C SER A 507 13.70 -8.59 -34.87
N SER A 508 14.70 -9.28 -34.34
CA SER A 508 14.91 -10.72 -34.59
C SER A 508 13.89 -11.62 -33.88
N GLY A 509 13.17 -11.09 -32.89
CA GLY A 509 12.14 -11.78 -32.13
C GLY A 509 10.72 -11.61 -32.69
N PHE A 510 10.55 -10.95 -33.84
CA PHE A 510 9.22 -10.75 -34.44
C PHE A 510 8.77 -11.95 -35.28
N PRO A 511 7.46 -12.30 -35.25
CA PRO A 511 6.43 -11.72 -34.39
C PRO A 511 6.59 -12.16 -32.93
N PHE A 512 6.45 -11.22 -32.00
CA PHE A 512 6.49 -11.49 -30.56
C PHE A 512 5.06 -11.52 -29.99
N ALA A 513 4.81 -12.44 -29.07
CA ALA A 513 3.59 -12.45 -28.28
C ALA A 513 3.87 -12.94 -26.85
N ARG A 514 3.23 -12.30 -25.87
CA ARG A 514 3.24 -12.75 -24.47
C ARG A 514 1.89 -12.48 -23.82
N SER A 515 1.39 -13.47 -23.10
CA SER A 515 0.21 -13.32 -22.25
C SER A 515 0.59 -13.24 -20.78
N GLY A 516 -0.30 -12.66 -19.99
CA GLY A 516 -0.15 -12.57 -18.54
C GLY A 516 -1.45 -12.14 -17.88
N THR A 517 -1.36 -11.71 -16.62
CA THR A 517 -2.50 -11.18 -15.87
C THR A 517 -2.12 -9.85 -15.26
N LEU A 518 -2.89 -8.81 -15.59
CA LEU A 518 -2.77 -7.53 -14.91
C LEU A 518 -3.63 -7.54 -13.65
N ARG A 519 -3.12 -6.88 -12.61
CA ARG A 519 -3.73 -6.70 -11.29
C ARG A 519 -3.80 -5.21 -11.00
N GLY A 520 -4.74 -4.76 -10.16
CA GLY A 520 -4.92 -3.34 -9.84
C GLY A 520 -3.61 -2.65 -9.46
N GLY A 521 -3.17 -1.69 -10.28
CA GLY A 521 -1.92 -0.93 -10.09
C GLY A 521 -0.62 -1.69 -10.37
N SER A 522 -0.68 -2.95 -10.82
CA SER A 522 0.49 -3.74 -11.22
C SER A 522 1.00 -3.36 -12.61
N GLY A 523 2.21 -3.80 -12.95
CA GLY A 523 2.82 -3.48 -14.23
C GLY A 523 3.82 -4.53 -14.70
N ARG A 524 4.00 -4.66 -16.02
CA ARG A 524 5.04 -5.51 -16.61
C ARG A 524 5.93 -4.72 -17.54
N LEU A 525 7.23 -4.83 -17.31
CA LEU A 525 8.27 -4.09 -18.03
C LEU A 525 8.84 -4.89 -19.20
N PHE A 526 8.98 -4.19 -20.33
CA PHE A 526 9.58 -4.66 -21.56
C PHE A 526 10.65 -3.66 -22.04
N SER A 527 11.82 -4.14 -22.47
CA SER A 527 12.76 -3.33 -23.24
C SER A 527 12.55 -3.64 -24.72
N VAL A 528 12.15 -2.63 -25.50
CA VAL A 528 11.82 -2.76 -26.92
C VAL A 528 12.86 -2.02 -27.76
N THR A 529 13.57 -2.75 -28.61
CA THR A 529 14.54 -2.19 -29.54
C THR A 529 13.90 -1.95 -30.90
N VAL A 530 13.98 -0.71 -31.38
CA VAL A 530 13.58 -0.32 -32.73
C VAL A 530 14.85 -0.21 -33.58
N GLY A 531 15.00 -1.11 -34.55
CA GLY A 531 16.20 -1.19 -35.39
C GLY A 531 16.42 0.06 -36.23
N ALA A 532 17.69 0.41 -36.44
CA ALA A 532 18.10 1.54 -37.28
C ALA A 532 17.53 1.43 -38.69
N GLY A 533 16.94 2.51 -39.21
CA GLY A 533 16.33 2.56 -40.54
C GLY A 533 15.05 1.73 -40.72
N SER A 534 14.54 1.09 -39.66
CA SER A 534 13.26 0.39 -39.70
C SER A 534 12.08 1.37 -39.80
N GLN A 535 10.90 0.88 -40.15
CA GLN A 535 9.67 1.68 -40.13
C GLN A 535 9.09 1.87 -38.71
N GLY A 536 9.64 1.17 -37.71
CA GLY A 536 9.14 1.15 -36.34
C GLY A 536 8.64 -0.21 -35.89
N VAL A 537 8.09 -0.24 -34.68
CA VAL A 537 7.52 -1.43 -34.03
C VAL A 537 6.09 -1.10 -33.63
N ASP A 538 5.14 -1.95 -34.03
CA ASP A 538 3.75 -1.88 -33.57
C ASP A 538 3.59 -2.77 -32.34
N LEU A 539 2.98 -2.21 -31.28
CA LEU A 539 2.63 -2.90 -30.05
C LEU A 539 1.11 -2.94 -29.93
N LEU A 540 0.54 -4.14 -29.90
CA LEU A 540 -0.89 -4.36 -29.73
C LEU A 540 -1.15 -4.99 -28.35
N LEU A 541 -1.98 -4.31 -27.58
CA LEU A 541 -2.54 -4.84 -26.34
C LEU A 541 -3.96 -5.38 -26.59
N ALA A 542 -4.15 -6.64 -26.22
CA ALA A 542 -5.44 -7.32 -26.27
C ALA A 542 -5.68 -8.05 -24.94
N ARG A 543 -6.90 -8.55 -24.74
CA ARG A 543 -7.24 -9.45 -23.63
C ARG A 543 -6.57 -10.81 -23.78
N GLU A 544 -6.59 -11.32 -25.01
CA GLU A 544 -6.05 -12.61 -25.40
C GLU A 544 -5.37 -12.50 -26.76
N VAL A 545 -4.59 -13.52 -27.13
CA VAL A 545 -3.83 -13.52 -28.39
C VAL A 545 -4.75 -13.48 -29.61
N ASN A 546 -5.98 -14.00 -29.49
CA ASN A 546 -7.03 -13.95 -30.52
C ASN A 546 -7.51 -12.52 -30.85
N GLY A 547 -7.07 -11.51 -30.10
CA GLY A 547 -7.30 -10.11 -30.42
C GLY A 547 -8.60 -9.53 -29.86
N LEU A 548 -9.18 -10.10 -28.80
CA LEU A 548 -10.29 -9.42 -28.10
C LEU A 548 -9.81 -8.14 -27.41
N ALA A 549 -10.62 -7.07 -27.40
CA ALA A 549 -10.30 -5.85 -26.66
C ALA A 549 -10.04 -6.14 -25.18
N ILE A 550 -9.03 -5.45 -24.63
CA ILE A 550 -8.71 -5.57 -23.20
C ILE A 550 -9.89 -5.12 -22.34
N ASP A 551 -10.05 -5.74 -21.17
CA ASP A 551 -11.10 -5.37 -20.23
C ASP A 551 -10.97 -3.89 -19.80
N PRO A 552 -11.97 -3.04 -20.04
CA PRO A 552 -11.92 -1.63 -19.63
C PRO A 552 -11.77 -1.45 -18.12
N ALA A 553 -12.20 -2.42 -17.29
CA ALA A 553 -12.04 -2.37 -15.84
C ALA A 553 -10.57 -2.34 -15.39
N LEU A 554 -9.65 -2.91 -16.19
CA LEU A 554 -8.21 -2.85 -15.94
C LEU A 554 -7.64 -1.43 -16.12
N ALA A 555 -8.37 -0.55 -16.83
CA ALA A 555 -7.89 0.78 -17.21
C ALA A 555 -6.44 0.74 -17.75
N ALA A 556 -6.14 -0.26 -18.59
CA ALA A 556 -4.78 -0.57 -18.99
C ALA A 556 -4.12 0.61 -19.73
N ARG A 557 -2.82 0.80 -19.52
CA ARG A 557 -2.00 1.84 -20.18
C ARG A 557 -0.69 1.27 -20.68
N PHE A 558 -0.15 1.89 -21.72
CA PHE A 558 1.27 1.81 -22.03
C PHE A 558 1.96 3.01 -21.40
N ALA A 559 2.79 2.79 -20.38
CA ALA A 559 3.75 3.80 -19.94
C ALA A 559 5.06 3.56 -20.69
N ILE A 560 5.52 4.53 -21.46
CA ILE A 560 6.64 4.38 -22.39
C ILE A 560 7.66 5.48 -22.11
N VAL A 561 8.93 5.13 -22.04
CA VAL A 561 10.05 6.08 -22.04
C VAL A 561 11.09 5.63 -23.05
N ARG A 562 11.67 6.59 -23.79
CA ARG A 562 12.79 6.31 -24.68
C ARG A 562 14.11 6.40 -23.92
N LEU A 563 14.86 5.32 -23.87
CA LEU A 563 16.16 5.25 -23.22
C LEU A 563 17.27 5.86 -24.09
N ARG A 564 17.26 5.60 -25.40
CA ARG A 564 18.23 6.12 -26.39
C ARG A 564 17.63 6.22 -27.78
#